data_AF-A0A972UYF0-F1
#
_entry.id   AF-A0A972UYF0-F1
#
_cell.length_a   1.000
_cell.length_b   1.000
_cell.length_c   1.000
_cell.angle_alpha   90.00
_cell.angle_beta   90.00
_cell.angle_gamma   90.00
#
_symmetry.space_group_name_H-M   'P 1'
#
loop_
_entity.id
_entity.type
_entity.pdbx_description
1 polymer ?
#
loop_
_entity_poly.entity_id
_entity_poly.type
_entity_poly.pdbx_seq_one_letter_code
_entity_poly.pdbx_strand_id
1 'polypeptide(L)'
;MATKAYIDYMGKLINWRYENMWNTKWSIYDSEGNHIKYQGSSTNGRINTNLDNDLLLLTGLYITNYYWQLTIAVIVAVFIPIWITVF
;
A
#
# COMPACT_ATOMS: atom_id res chain seq x y z
N MET A 1 -4.56 5.11 -14.06
CA MET A 1 -3.15 4.89 -14.44
C MET A 1 -2.41 4.40 -13.21
N ALA A 2 -1.78 3.23 -13.28
CA ALA A 2 -1.03 2.69 -12.15
C ALA A 2 0.34 3.38 -12.11
N THR A 3 0.60 4.18 -11.08
CA THR A 3 1.96 4.58 -10.73
C THR A 3 2.78 3.31 -10.59
N LYS A 4 3.89 3.23 -11.34
CA LYS A 4 4.82 2.11 -11.30
C LYS A 4 6.15 2.64 -10.80
N ALA A 5 6.78 1.87 -9.93
CA ALA A 5 8.14 2.13 -9.46
C ALA A 5 8.95 0.84 -9.63
N TYR A 6 10.26 1.00 -9.75
CA TYR A 6 11.20 -0.10 -9.75
C TYR A 6 12.05 -0.01 -8.48
N ILE A 7 12.28 -1.15 -7.86
CA ILE A 7 13.15 -1.30 -6.71
C ILE A 7 14.35 -2.12 -7.20
N ASP A 8 15.53 -1.51 -7.23
CA ASP A 8 16.78 -2.24 -7.44
C ASP A 8 17.29 -2.67 -6.06
N TYR A 9 17.37 -3.99 -5.85
CA TYR A 9 17.83 -4.56 -4.60
C TYR A 9 18.67 -5.80 -4.86
N MET A 10 19.93 -5.80 -4.41
CA MET A 10 20.84 -6.94 -4.57
C MET A 10 20.97 -7.41 -6.03
N GLY A 11 20.92 -6.49 -6.99
CA GLY A 11 20.99 -6.80 -8.43
C GLY A 11 19.70 -7.39 -9.01
N LYS A 12 18.61 -7.45 -8.21
CA LYS A 12 17.28 -7.83 -8.69
C LYS A 12 16.46 -6.58 -8.96
N LEU A 13 15.89 -6.51 -10.16
CA LEU A 13 14.92 -5.49 -10.53
C LEU A 13 13.52 -5.95 -10.14
N ILE A 14 12.99 -5.35 -9.09
CA ILE A 14 11.68 -5.66 -8.54
C ILE A 14 10.69 -4.58 -8.99
N ASN A 15 9.54 -4.99 -9.51
CA ASN A 15 8.49 -4.09 -9.94
C ASN A 15 7.51 -3.84 -8.81
N TRP A 16 7.09 -2.60 -8.65
CA TRP A 16 6.00 -2.21 -7.77
C TRP A 16 4.93 -1.46 -8.56
N ARG A 17 3.66 -1.71 -8.26
CA ARG A 17 2.53 -0.98 -8.86
C ARG A 17 1.30 -0.96 -7.97
N TYR A 18 0.46 0.05 -8.17
CA TYR A 18 -0.93 0.02 -7.68
C TYR A 18 -1.80 -0.90 -8.54
N GLU A 19 -2.72 -1.60 -7.88
CA GLU A 19 -3.70 -2.52 -8.47
C GLU A 19 -5.11 -1.89 -8.52
N ASN A 20 -5.31 -0.71 -7.93
CA ASN A 20 -6.56 0.03 -7.99
C ASN A 20 -6.35 1.55 -8.03
N MET A 21 -7.39 2.29 -8.43
CA MET A 21 -7.32 3.76 -8.53
C MET A 21 -7.22 4.47 -7.18
N TRP A 22 -7.68 3.81 -6.12
CA TRP A 22 -7.65 4.35 -4.76
C TRP A 22 -6.31 4.12 -4.06
N ASN A 23 -5.33 3.49 -4.73
CA ASN A 23 -4.00 3.20 -4.19
C ASN A 23 -4.00 2.37 -2.89
N THR A 24 -5.10 1.68 -2.58
CA THR A 24 -5.25 0.83 -1.39
C THR A 24 -4.86 -0.63 -1.65
N LYS A 25 -4.61 -0.97 -2.91
CA LYS A 25 -4.11 -2.26 -3.36
C LYS A 25 -2.86 -2.04 -4.19
N TRP A 26 -1.82 -2.82 -3.92
CA TRP A 26 -0.57 -2.74 -4.65
C TRP A 26 0.11 -4.10 -4.68
N SER A 27 1.02 -4.28 -5.63
CA SER A 27 1.75 -5.52 -5.80
C SER A 27 3.23 -5.26 -6.02
N ILE A 28 4.02 -6.22 -5.55
CA ILE A 28 5.45 -6.34 -5.82
C ILE A 28 5.65 -7.63 -6.61
N TYR A 29 6.37 -7.57 -7.72
CA TYR A 29 6.71 -8.76 -8.50
C TYR A 29 8.03 -8.62 -9.25
N ASP A 30 8.71 -9.72 -9.48
CA ASP A 30 9.96 -9.77 -10.25
C ASP A 30 9.85 -10.69 -11.47
N SER A 31 10.95 -10.77 -12.23
CA SER A 31 11.07 -11.65 -13.40
C SER A 31 11.23 -13.13 -13.05
N GLU A 32 11.55 -13.45 -11.80
CA GLU A 32 11.70 -14.84 -11.31
C GLU A 32 10.36 -15.47 -10.93
N GLY A 33 9.26 -14.71 -11.03
CA GLY A 33 7.91 -15.16 -10.72
C GLY A 33 7.52 -14.96 -9.26
N ASN A 34 8.34 -14.27 -8.47
CA ASN A 34 7.98 -13.88 -7.12
C ASN A 34 6.90 -12.81 -7.18
N HIS A 35 5.86 -12.95 -6.37
CA HIS A 35 4.74 -12.03 -6.40
C HIS A 35 4.12 -11.88 -5.01
N ILE A 36 3.93 -10.64 -4.61
CA ILE A 36 3.25 -10.27 -3.39
C ILE A 36 2.17 -9.27 -3.73
N LYS A 37 0.94 -9.56 -3.29
CA LYS A 37 -0.20 -8.66 -3.41
C LYS A 37 -0.61 -8.20 -2.04
N TYR A 38 -0.66 -6.89 -1.87
CA TYR A 38 -1.08 -6.22 -0.66
C TYR A 38 -2.42 -5.54 -0.90
N GLN A 39 -3.33 -5.71 0.05
CA GLN A 39 -4.61 -5.02 0.09
C GLN A 39 -4.89 -4.60 1.52
N GLY A 40 -5.27 -3.34 1.73
CA GLY A 40 -5.73 -2.86 3.02
C GLY A 40 -6.98 -2.02 2.92
N SER A 41 -7.73 -2.01 4.01
CA SER A 41 -8.81 -1.09 4.31
C SER A 41 -8.62 -0.50 5.71
N SER A 42 -9.52 0.39 6.12
CA SER A 42 -9.55 0.94 7.48
C SER A 42 -9.81 -0.10 8.58
N THR A 43 -10.25 -1.31 8.25
CA THR A 43 -10.62 -2.34 9.24
C THR A 43 -9.96 -3.70 9.02
N ASN A 44 -9.35 -3.94 7.86
CA ASN A 44 -8.72 -5.21 7.56
C ASN A 44 -7.57 -5.07 6.56
N GLY A 45 -6.62 -5.99 6.64
CA GLY A 45 -5.52 -6.13 5.69
C GLY A 45 -5.47 -7.56 5.17
N ARG A 46 -5.04 -7.73 3.92
CA ARG A 46 -4.81 -9.04 3.31
C ARG A 46 -3.53 -9.00 2.50
N ILE A 47 -2.71 -10.03 2.70
CA ILE A 47 -1.54 -10.28 1.87
C ILE A 47 -1.72 -11.63 1.19
N ASN A 48 -1.34 -11.71 -0.09
CA ASN A 48 -1.25 -12.95 -0.82
C ASN A 48 0.14 -13.04 -1.47
N THR A 49 0.88 -14.08 -1.15
CA THR A 49 2.25 -14.27 -1.65
C THR A 49 2.58 -15.73 -1.89
N ASN A 50 3.51 -15.97 -2.81
CA ASN A 50 4.20 -17.24 -2.99
C ASN A 50 5.59 -17.26 -2.33
N LEU A 51 5.96 -16.22 -1.57
CA LEU A 51 7.25 -16.09 -0.89
C LEU A 51 7.12 -16.40 0.60
N ASP A 52 8.12 -17.11 1.12
CA ASP A 52 8.24 -17.43 2.56
C ASP A 52 9.21 -16.43 3.22
N ASN A 53 8.82 -15.15 3.24
CA ASN A 53 9.62 -14.07 3.82
C ASN A 53 8.78 -13.16 4.73
N ASP A 54 8.76 -13.51 6.01
CA ASP A 54 7.97 -12.86 7.05
C ASP A 54 8.25 -11.37 7.21
N LEU A 55 9.51 -10.93 7.03
CA LEU A 55 9.89 -9.53 7.18
C LEU A 55 9.29 -8.67 6.07
N LEU A 56 9.34 -9.17 4.83
CA LEU A 56 8.79 -8.48 3.67
C LEU A 56 7.27 -8.41 3.75
N LEU A 57 6.63 -9.49 4.23
CA LEU A 57 5.21 -9.53 4.55
C LEU A 57 4.82 -8.47 5.59
N LEU A 58 5.51 -8.43 6.73
CA LEU A 58 5.20 -7.48 7.82
C LEU A 58 5.38 -6.02 7.36
N THR A 59 6.45 -5.77 6.59
CA THR A 59 6.76 -4.43 6.06
C THR A 59 5.64 -3.92 5.15
N GLY A 60 5.13 -4.76 4.24
CA GLY A 60 4.04 -4.34 3.37
C GLY A 60 2.70 -4.15 4.10
N LEU A 61 2.43 -4.93 5.15
CA LEU A 61 1.26 -4.68 6.01
C LEU A 61 1.37 -3.32 6.72
N TYR A 62 2.53 -3.02 7.28
CA TYR A 62 2.81 -1.77 7.98
C TYR A 62 2.66 -0.55 7.07
N ILE A 63 3.27 -0.58 5.88
CA ILE A 63 3.18 0.51 4.89
C ILE A 63 1.71 0.75 4.52
N THR A 64 0.95 -0.31 4.30
CA THR A 64 -0.48 -0.21 3.94
C THR A 64 -1.29 0.46 5.06
N ASN A 65 -1.06 0.07 6.32
CA ASN A 65 -1.73 0.68 7.47
C ASN A 65 -1.34 2.15 7.67
N TYR A 66 -0.06 2.49 7.52
CA TYR A 66 0.45 3.86 7.65
C TYR A 66 -0.24 4.82 6.66
N TYR A 67 -0.32 4.45 5.38
CA TYR A 67 -0.99 5.29 4.38
C TYR A 67 -2.48 5.44 4.64
N TRP A 68 -3.15 4.42 5.18
CA TRP A 68 -4.55 4.53 5.61
C TRP A 68 -4.74 5.53 6.75
N GLN A 69 -3.87 5.47 7.77
CA GLN A 69 -3.89 6.44 8.87
C GLN A 69 -3.65 7.86 8.37
N LEU A 70 -2.71 8.04 7.43
CA LEU A 70 -2.45 9.33 6.79
C LEU A 70 -3.68 9.83 6.01
N THR A 71 -4.34 8.97 5.23
CA THR A 71 -5.58 9.34 4.52
C THR A 71 -6.66 9.82 5.49
N ILE A 72 -6.87 9.11 6.60
CA ILE A 72 -7.83 9.51 7.63
C ILE A 72 -7.42 10.86 8.25
N ALA A 73 -6.14 11.05 8.58
CA ALA A 73 -5.64 12.30 9.13
C ALA A 73 -5.88 13.49 8.18
N VAL A 74 -5.67 13.29 6.87
CA VAL A 74 -5.96 14.31 5.84
C VAL A 74 -7.45 14.62 5.77
N ILE A 75 -8.32 13.60 5.78
CA ILE A 75 -9.77 13.79 5.80
C ILE A 75 -10.18 14.61 7.04
N VAL A 76 -9.71 14.24 8.22
CA VAL A 76 -10.01 14.95 9.46
C VAL A 76 -9.53 16.41 9.39
N ALA A 77 -8.30 16.65 8.96
CA ALA A 77 -7.72 17.99 8.87
C ALA A 77 -8.47 18.91 7.90
N VAL A 78 -9.04 18.36 6.82
CA VAL A 78 -9.78 19.14 5.82
C VAL A 78 -11.25 19.34 6.21
N PHE A 79 -11.93 18.28 6.68
CA PHE A 79 -13.38 18.31 6.87
C PHE A 79 -13.81 18.81 8.25
N ILE A 80 -13.01 18.64 9.31
CA ILE A 80 -13.37 19.16 10.64
C ILE A 80 -13.50 20.70 10.64
N PRO A 81 -12.57 21.48 10.08
CA PRO A 81 -12.71 22.94 10.05
C PRO A 81 -13.97 23.37 9.31
N ILE A 82 -14.27 22.74 8.17
CA ILE A 82 -15.48 23.02 7.38
C ILE A 82 -16.72 22.76 8.24
N TRP A 83 -16.77 21.61 8.92
CA TRP A 83 -17.90 21.24 9.77
C TRP A 83 -18.13 22.26 10.90
N ILE A 84 -17.07 22.67 11.61
CA ILE A 84 -17.12 23.68 12.68
C ILE A 84 -17.56 25.06 12.14
N THR A 85 -17.23 25.40 10.90
CA THR A 85 -17.64 26.69 10.32
C THR A 85 -19.07 26.72 9.82
N VAL A 86 -19.64 25.57 9.48
CA VAL A 86 -20.98 25.46 8.88
C VAL A 86 -22.06 25.18 9.93
N PHE A 87 -21.71 24.52 11.03
CA PHE A 87 -22.59 24.16 12.14
C PHE A 87 -22.11 24.77 13.44
#